data_AF-A0AAD8GX80-F1
#
_entry.id   AF-A0AAD8GX80-F1
#
_cell.length_a   1.000
_cell.length_b   1.000
_cell.length_c   1.000
_cell.angle_alpha   90.00
_cell.angle_beta   90.00
_cell.angle_gamma   90.00
#
_symmetry.space_group_name_H-M   'P 1'
#
loop_
_entity.id
_entity.type
_entity.pdbx_description
1 polymer ?
#
loop_
_entity_poly.entity_id
_entity_poly.type
_entity_poly.pdbx_seq_one_letter_code
_entity_poly.pdbx_strand_id
1 'polypeptide(L)'
;MDCPGNLSIENLNGCAGSNEKGYELGTPAFISTDTVENQILPFAKRITPVWKVLESMELYKTQKPHFSPLVKYEARMREGLAIATIVNFSNLLESTLKLQFSCDITIIEGNLESLAEYEPHGFDVEKVRACLTQLLSKKQTANELQKEYDNIGSEIHNSLDEGKLHEEINQLYQKFEEIEKKLAEAKLAKEMI
;
A
#
# COMPACT_ATOMS: atom_id res chain seq x y z
N MET A 1 12.96 -24.03 0.88
CA MET A 1 11.97 -24.57 1.83
C MET A 1 11.24 -23.39 2.43
N ASP A 2 9.93 -23.45 2.28
CA ASP A 2 8.83 -22.78 2.99
C ASP A 2 8.72 -21.24 2.99
N CYS A 3 7.78 -20.78 2.16
CA CYS A 3 7.07 -19.51 2.31
C CYS A 3 6.07 -19.61 3.48
N PRO A 4 6.01 -18.64 4.40
CA PRO A 4 4.82 -18.35 5.18
C PRO A 4 4.12 -17.14 4.57
N GLY A 5 2.80 -17.01 4.44
CA GLY A 5 1.66 -17.80 4.80
C GLY A 5 0.46 -16.96 4.33
N ASN A 6 -0.51 -17.58 3.65
CA ASN A 6 -1.72 -16.90 3.19
C ASN A 6 -2.48 -16.31 4.38
N LEU A 7 -2.70 -15.00 4.37
CA LEU A 7 -3.62 -14.32 5.29
C LEU A 7 -5.04 -14.43 4.72
N SER A 8 -5.85 -15.29 5.34
CA SER A 8 -7.27 -15.45 5.02
C SER A 8 -8.10 -14.23 5.48
N ILE A 9 -9.21 -14.00 4.77
CA ILE A 9 -10.16 -12.87 4.88
C ILE A 9 -10.86 -12.71 6.25
N GLU A 10 -10.65 -13.65 7.18
CA GLU A 10 -11.47 -13.77 8.40
C GLU A 10 -11.15 -12.77 9.53
N ASN A 11 -10.05 -12.01 9.46
CA ASN A 11 -9.52 -11.31 10.65
C ASN A 11 -10.00 -9.87 10.91
N LEU A 12 -11.19 -9.47 10.48
CA LEU A 12 -11.62 -8.05 10.61
C LEU A 12 -12.82 -7.77 11.52
N ASN A 13 -13.36 -8.74 12.25
CA ASN A 13 -14.55 -8.52 13.08
C ASN A 13 -14.36 -9.01 14.53
N GLY A 14 -14.13 -8.08 15.45
CA GLY A 14 -14.20 -8.35 16.88
C GLY A 14 -14.17 -7.07 17.72
N CYS A 15 -15.35 -6.58 18.13
CA CYS A 15 -15.63 -5.97 19.44
C CYS A 15 -17.11 -5.57 19.56
N ALA A 16 -17.70 -5.78 20.75
CA ALA A 16 -19.13 -5.95 21.02
C ALA A 16 -19.75 -4.87 21.94
N GLY A 17 -21.10 -4.78 21.91
CA GLY A 17 -22.01 -4.35 23.00
C GLY A 17 -22.47 -2.88 23.01
N SER A 18 -23.70 -2.46 23.38
CA SER A 18 -24.94 -3.11 23.88
C SER A 18 -26.16 -2.14 23.86
N ASN A 19 -27.37 -2.68 23.65
CA ASN A 19 -28.74 -2.41 24.19
C ASN A 19 -29.38 -0.99 24.30
N GLU A 20 -30.65 -0.82 23.87
CA GLU A 20 -31.90 -0.89 24.69
C GLU A 20 -33.26 -0.61 23.94
N LYS A 21 -34.23 -1.53 24.16
CA LYS A 21 -35.73 -1.53 24.27
C LYS A 21 -36.58 -0.30 23.82
N GLY A 22 -37.84 -0.35 23.34
CA GLY A 22 -38.87 -1.37 23.08
C GLY A 22 -40.30 -0.74 23.08
N TYR A 23 -41.28 -1.22 22.28
CA TYR A 23 -42.73 -1.36 22.61
C TYR A 23 -43.51 -2.08 21.47
N GLU A 24 -44.40 -2.99 21.85
CA GLU A 24 -45.32 -3.77 21.00
C GLU A 24 -46.76 -3.20 21.04
N LEU A 25 -47.56 -3.42 19.98
CA LEU A 25 -48.95 -3.94 20.09
C LEU A 25 -49.54 -4.31 18.70
N GLY A 26 -50.02 -5.56 18.55
CA GLY A 26 -51.18 -5.93 17.72
C GLY A 26 -50.99 -6.64 16.35
N THR A 27 -51.15 -7.98 16.31
CA THR A 27 -51.28 -8.90 15.13
C THR A 27 -52.77 -9.32 14.93
N PRO A 28 -53.23 -10.17 13.95
CA PRO A 28 -52.56 -11.06 12.95
C PRO A 28 -53.18 -10.97 11.52
N ALA A 29 -52.83 -11.67 10.42
CA ALA A 29 -52.08 -12.88 10.02
C ALA A 29 -51.64 -12.64 8.53
N PHE A 30 -50.70 -13.28 7.83
CA PHE A 30 -50.15 -14.62 7.83
C PHE A 30 -48.70 -14.50 7.29
N ILE A 31 -47.76 -15.09 8.01
CA ILE A 31 -46.32 -15.00 7.76
C ILE A 31 -45.90 -16.14 6.82
N SER A 32 -45.40 -15.78 5.64
CA SER A 32 -44.18 -16.40 5.11
C SER A 32 -43.14 -15.29 5.00
N THR A 33 -42.60 -14.87 6.13
CA THR A 33 -41.40 -14.04 6.20
C THR A 33 -40.20 -14.98 6.23
N ASP A 34 -39.78 -15.43 5.06
CA ASP A 34 -38.35 -15.53 4.85
C ASP A 34 -37.88 -14.10 4.62
N THR A 35 -37.47 -13.45 5.71
CA THR A 35 -36.86 -12.13 5.70
C THR A 35 -35.46 -12.26 5.08
N VAL A 36 -35.41 -12.50 3.77
CA VAL A 36 -34.27 -12.10 2.96
C VAL A 36 -34.38 -10.59 2.92
N GLU A 37 -33.40 -9.87 3.48
CA GLU A 37 -33.20 -8.46 3.18
C GLU A 37 -33.15 -8.31 1.64
N ASN A 38 -34.31 -8.08 1.02
CA ASN A 38 -34.41 -7.85 -0.41
C ASN A 38 -33.86 -6.45 -0.63
N GLN A 39 -32.54 -6.36 -0.74
CA GLN A 39 -31.87 -5.16 -1.21
C GLN A 39 -32.50 -4.81 -2.55
N ILE A 40 -33.16 -3.65 -2.62
CA ILE A 40 -33.92 -3.24 -3.81
C ILE A 40 -32.91 -2.89 -4.89
N LEU A 41 -32.59 -3.87 -5.72
CA LEU A 41 -31.72 -3.67 -6.87
C LEU A 41 -32.48 -2.92 -7.97
N PRO A 42 -31.81 -2.02 -8.72
CA PRO A 42 -32.46 -1.26 -9.81
C PRO A 42 -32.70 -2.09 -11.08
N PHE A 43 -32.56 -3.41 -10.99
CA PHE A 43 -32.70 -4.39 -12.06
C PHE A 43 -33.13 -5.76 -11.50
N ALA A 44 -33.70 -6.60 -12.35
CA ALA A 44 -33.95 -8.00 -12.04
C ALA A 44 -32.74 -8.85 -12.43
N LYS A 45 -32.38 -9.86 -11.63
CA LYS A 45 -31.32 -10.83 -11.91
C LYS A 45 -31.79 -11.88 -12.93
N ARG A 46 -31.77 -11.55 -14.23
CA ARG A 46 -32.24 -12.43 -15.31
C ARG A 46 -31.20 -13.47 -15.71
N ILE A 47 -29.91 -13.18 -15.53
CA ILE A 47 -28.80 -14.08 -15.87
C ILE A 47 -28.48 -14.96 -14.66
N THR A 48 -29.44 -15.80 -14.26
CA THR A 48 -29.36 -16.60 -13.01
C THR A 48 -28.07 -17.42 -12.85
N PRO A 49 -27.51 -18.09 -13.90
CA PRO A 49 -26.26 -18.85 -13.74
C PRO A 49 -25.08 -17.98 -13.32
N VAL A 50 -24.98 -16.74 -13.83
CA VAL A 50 -23.89 -15.82 -13.48
C VAL A 50 -24.04 -15.33 -12.04
N TRP A 51 -25.26 -14.95 -11.63
CA TRP A 51 -25.51 -14.50 -10.26
C TRP A 51 -25.22 -15.59 -9.23
N LYS A 52 -25.53 -16.85 -9.51
CA LYS A 52 -25.17 -17.96 -8.62
C LYS A 52 -23.66 -18.05 -8.37
N VAL A 53 -22.85 -17.81 -9.41
CA VAL A 53 -21.39 -17.78 -9.27
C VAL A 53 -20.96 -16.57 -8.45
N LEU A 54 -21.45 -15.37 -8.77
CA LEU A 54 -21.07 -14.15 -8.06
C LEU A 54 -21.47 -14.18 -6.59
N GLU A 55 -22.69 -14.63 -6.27
CA GLU A 55 -23.21 -14.75 -4.91
C GLU A 55 -22.48 -15.80 -4.08
N SER A 56 -21.85 -16.79 -4.74
CA SER A 56 -21.01 -17.78 -4.06
C SER A 56 -19.64 -17.22 -3.67
N MET A 57 -19.18 -16.15 -4.32
CA MET A 57 -17.91 -15.50 -4.01
C MET A 57 -17.97 -14.83 -2.65
N GLU A 58 -16.91 -14.97 -1.86
CA GLU A 58 -16.82 -14.37 -0.52
C GLU A 58 -16.98 -12.85 -0.55
N LEU A 59 -16.51 -12.22 -1.62
CA LEU A 59 -16.71 -10.81 -1.88
C LEU A 59 -18.19 -10.42 -1.80
N TYR A 60 -19.08 -11.11 -2.51
CA TYR A 60 -20.50 -10.75 -2.56
C TYR A 60 -21.25 -11.15 -1.29
N LYS A 61 -20.74 -12.10 -0.51
CA LYS A 61 -21.31 -12.43 0.80
C LYS A 61 -21.02 -11.34 1.83
N THR A 62 -19.82 -10.78 1.76
CA THR A 62 -19.35 -9.74 2.69
C THR A 62 -19.75 -8.33 2.26
N GLN A 63 -19.88 -8.10 0.95
CA GLN A 63 -20.29 -6.84 0.35
C GLN A 63 -21.71 -6.98 -0.20
N LYS A 64 -22.62 -6.11 0.22
CA LYS A 64 -23.98 -6.04 -0.32
C LYS A 64 -24.16 -4.72 -1.10
N PRO A 65 -23.61 -4.59 -2.32
CA PRO A 65 -23.72 -3.36 -3.12
C PRO A 65 -25.16 -3.14 -3.62
N HIS A 66 -25.66 -1.91 -3.48
CA HIS A 66 -27.02 -1.53 -3.85
C HIS A 66 -27.15 -1.12 -5.32
N PHE A 67 -26.06 -0.71 -5.97
CA PHE A 67 -26.00 -0.27 -7.37
C PHE A 67 -26.97 0.85 -7.79
N SER A 68 -27.49 1.64 -6.84
CA SER A 68 -28.46 2.72 -7.10
C SER A 68 -28.07 3.67 -8.24
N PRO A 69 -26.79 4.05 -8.45
CA PRO A 69 -26.41 4.89 -9.57
C PRO A 69 -26.75 4.31 -10.95
N LEU A 70 -26.95 2.99 -11.06
CA LEU A 70 -27.28 2.34 -12.33
C LEU A 70 -28.67 2.70 -12.86
N VAL A 71 -29.55 3.30 -12.05
CA VAL A 71 -30.86 3.79 -12.50
C VAL A 71 -30.74 4.77 -13.68
N LYS A 72 -29.62 5.49 -13.78
CA LYS A 72 -29.34 6.44 -14.88
C LYS A 72 -29.19 5.76 -16.25
N TYR A 73 -28.92 4.46 -16.30
CA TYR A 73 -28.78 3.69 -17.54
C TYR A 73 -30.10 3.01 -17.92
N GLU A 74 -30.20 2.61 -19.20
CA GLU A 74 -31.33 1.83 -19.71
C GLU A 74 -31.53 0.54 -18.92
N ALA A 75 -32.79 0.21 -18.59
CA ALA A 75 -33.13 -0.95 -17.76
C ALA A 75 -32.50 -2.27 -18.25
N ARG A 76 -32.36 -2.44 -19.57
CA ARG A 76 -31.76 -3.63 -20.19
C ARG A 76 -30.24 -3.77 -19.96
N MET A 77 -29.55 -2.68 -19.63
CA MET A 77 -28.08 -2.65 -19.44
C MET A 77 -27.67 -2.79 -17.97
N ARG A 78 -28.55 -2.44 -17.04
CA ARG A 78 -28.24 -2.32 -15.61
C ARG A 78 -27.67 -3.60 -14.99
N GLU A 79 -28.25 -4.75 -15.33
CA GLU A 79 -27.77 -6.04 -14.82
C GLU A 79 -26.33 -6.33 -15.28
N GLY A 80 -26.04 -6.14 -16.57
CA GLY A 80 -24.70 -6.34 -17.11
C GLY A 80 -23.68 -5.36 -16.51
N LEU A 81 -24.07 -4.10 -16.29
CA LEU A 81 -23.23 -3.11 -15.63
C LEU A 81 -22.94 -3.49 -14.17
N ALA A 82 -23.94 -3.97 -13.42
CA ALA A 82 -23.73 -4.42 -12.04
C ALA A 82 -22.77 -5.59 -11.97
N ILE A 83 -22.91 -6.58 -12.85
CA ILE A 83 -21.98 -7.71 -12.99
C ILE A 83 -20.57 -7.20 -13.26
N ALA A 84 -20.40 -6.29 -14.22
CA ALA A 84 -19.10 -5.70 -14.54
C ALA A 84 -18.50 -4.96 -13.34
N THR A 85 -19.29 -4.17 -12.60
CA THR A 85 -18.83 -3.48 -11.39
C THR A 85 -18.33 -4.45 -10.32
N ILE A 86 -19.04 -5.57 -10.08
CA ILE A 86 -18.58 -6.60 -9.12
C ILE A 86 -17.24 -7.19 -9.57
N VAL A 87 -17.14 -7.60 -10.83
CA VAL A 87 -15.92 -8.20 -11.39
C VAL A 87 -14.74 -7.24 -11.31
N ASN A 88 -14.95 -5.97 -11.66
CA ASN A 88 -13.89 -4.96 -11.60
C ASN A 88 -13.45 -4.69 -10.16
N PHE A 89 -14.38 -4.67 -9.20
CA PHE A 89 -14.02 -4.54 -7.78
C PHE A 89 -13.23 -5.76 -7.29
N SER A 90 -13.63 -6.98 -7.68
CA SER A 90 -12.84 -8.20 -7.38
C SER A 90 -11.41 -8.08 -7.91
N ASN A 91 -11.24 -7.61 -9.14
CA ASN A 91 -9.93 -7.44 -9.76
C ASN A 91 -9.09 -6.39 -9.02
N LEU A 92 -9.71 -5.30 -8.55
CA LEU A 92 -9.03 -4.28 -7.74
C LEU A 92 -8.57 -4.83 -6.38
N LEU A 93 -9.39 -5.66 -5.73
CA LEU A 93 -8.98 -6.34 -4.50
C LEU A 93 -7.83 -7.31 -4.74
N GLU A 94 -7.91 -8.10 -5.81
CA GLU A 94 -6.85 -9.04 -6.16
C GLU A 94 -5.55 -8.31 -6.52
N SER A 95 -5.63 -7.20 -7.26
CA SER A 95 -4.45 -6.39 -7.59
C SER A 95 -3.84 -5.79 -6.33
N THR A 96 -4.68 -5.33 -5.39
CA THR A 96 -4.25 -4.79 -4.09
C THR A 96 -3.56 -5.86 -3.23
N LEU A 97 -4.09 -7.08 -3.19
CA LEU A 97 -3.50 -8.20 -2.45
C LEU A 97 -2.14 -8.65 -3.03
N LYS A 98 -1.92 -8.43 -4.33
CA LYS A 98 -0.66 -8.75 -5.01
C LYS A 98 0.39 -7.64 -4.93
N LEU A 99 0.07 -6.49 -4.34
CA LEU A 99 1.02 -5.39 -4.20
C LEU A 99 2.22 -5.83 -3.37
N GLN A 100 3.40 -5.60 -3.93
CA GLN A 100 4.67 -5.79 -3.26
C GLN A 100 5.28 -4.42 -2.94
N PHE A 101 6.14 -4.38 -1.93
CA PHE A 101 6.82 -3.14 -1.55
C PHE A 101 7.64 -2.55 -2.71
N SER A 102 8.17 -3.42 -3.59
CA SER A 102 8.93 -3.10 -4.80
C SER A 102 8.12 -2.54 -5.98
N CYS A 103 6.78 -2.56 -5.93
CA CYS A 103 5.94 -1.99 -7.00
C CYS A 103 6.22 -0.49 -7.18
N ASP A 104 5.63 0.18 -8.16
CA ASP A 104 5.71 1.65 -8.19
C ASP A 104 4.68 2.30 -7.25
N ILE A 105 4.99 3.50 -6.76
CA ILE A 105 4.04 4.31 -5.96
C ILE A 105 2.76 4.58 -6.77
N THR A 106 2.91 4.83 -8.07
CA THR A 106 1.81 5.15 -8.99
C THR A 106 0.76 4.05 -9.07
N ILE A 107 1.15 2.78 -8.87
CA ILE A 107 0.21 1.65 -8.84
C ILE A 107 -0.68 1.72 -7.59
N ILE A 108 -0.09 2.08 -6.44
CA ILE A 108 -0.81 2.22 -5.17
C ILE A 108 -1.78 3.40 -5.26
N GLU A 109 -1.32 4.53 -5.83
CA GLU A 109 -2.14 5.72 -6.07
C GLU A 109 -3.30 5.44 -7.03
N GLY A 110 -3.04 4.74 -8.15
CA GLY A 110 -4.09 4.36 -9.10
C GLY A 110 -5.13 3.42 -8.50
N ASN A 111 -4.72 2.47 -7.66
CA ASN A 111 -5.66 1.63 -6.92
C ASN A 111 -6.51 2.44 -5.93
N LEU A 112 -5.92 3.41 -5.22
CA LEU A 112 -6.63 4.32 -4.32
C LEU A 112 -7.67 5.17 -5.07
N GLU A 113 -7.29 5.75 -6.20
CA GLU A 113 -8.18 6.55 -7.04
C GLU A 113 -9.36 5.72 -7.54
N SER A 114 -9.09 4.49 -7.98
CA SER A 114 -10.12 3.57 -8.47
C SER A 114 -11.20 3.25 -7.44
N LEU A 115 -10.91 3.29 -6.13
CA LEU A 115 -11.91 3.01 -5.08
C LEU A 115 -13.11 3.97 -5.13
N ALA A 116 -12.90 5.21 -5.57
CA ALA A 116 -13.96 6.22 -5.67
C ALA A 116 -15.07 5.83 -6.65
N GLU A 117 -14.79 4.94 -7.60
CA GLU A 117 -15.79 4.43 -8.55
C GLU A 117 -16.79 3.47 -7.90
N TYR A 118 -16.41 2.81 -6.80
CA TYR A 118 -17.20 1.71 -6.22
C TYR A 118 -18.06 2.15 -5.03
N GLU A 119 -17.64 3.15 -4.24
CA GLU A 119 -18.43 3.66 -3.11
C GLU A 119 -19.87 4.04 -3.48
N PRO A 120 -20.14 4.76 -4.59
CA PRO A 120 -21.50 5.14 -4.94
C PRO A 120 -22.41 3.94 -5.26
N HIS A 121 -21.82 2.78 -5.57
CA HIS A 121 -22.54 1.54 -5.83
C HIS A 121 -22.80 0.72 -4.56
N GLY A 122 -22.29 1.17 -3.40
CA GLY A 122 -22.52 0.54 -2.10
C GLY A 122 -21.45 -0.46 -1.68
N PHE A 123 -20.26 -0.41 -2.27
CA PHE A 123 -19.12 -1.19 -1.79
C PHE A 123 -18.50 -0.51 -0.58
N ASP A 124 -18.20 -1.29 0.47
CA ASP A 124 -17.37 -0.85 1.60
C ASP A 124 -15.90 -0.94 1.18
N VAL A 125 -15.33 0.23 0.88
CA VAL A 125 -13.92 0.37 0.46
C VAL A 125 -13.00 0.79 1.59
N GLU A 126 -13.52 1.08 2.79
CA GLU A 126 -12.76 1.77 3.85
C GLU A 126 -11.56 0.96 4.32
N LYS A 127 -11.74 -0.35 4.47
CA LYS A 127 -10.66 -1.29 4.83
C LYS A 127 -9.54 -1.30 3.78
N VAL A 128 -9.90 -1.30 2.50
CA VAL A 128 -8.96 -1.34 1.38
C VAL A 128 -8.23 0.00 1.27
N ARG A 129 -8.98 1.10 1.36
CA ARG A 129 -8.45 2.48 1.40
C ARG A 129 -7.44 2.64 2.51
N ALA A 130 -7.80 2.29 3.75
CA ALA A 130 -6.91 2.40 4.90
C ALA A 130 -5.63 1.58 4.72
N CYS A 131 -5.72 0.37 4.15
CA CYS A 131 -4.57 -0.47 3.84
C CYS A 131 -3.64 0.19 2.81
N LEU A 132 -4.19 0.64 1.68
CA LEU A 132 -3.44 1.28 0.61
C LEU A 132 -2.80 2.61 1.07
N THR A 133 -3.52 3.44 1.83
CA THR A 133 -2.99 4.69 2.40
C THR A 133 -1.83 4.43 3.36
N GLN A 134 -1.94 3.40 4.21
CA GLN A 134 -0.83 3.01 5.09
C GLN A 134 0.38 2.52 4.30
N LEU A 135 0.17 1.71 3.26
CA LEU A 135 1.24 1.23 2.39
C LEU A 135 1.93 2.39 1.66
N LEU A 136 1.16 3.33 1.12
CA LEU A 136 1.66 4.52 0.44
C LEU A 136 2.54 5.36 1.37
N SER A 137 2.05 5.65 2.58
CA SER A 137 2.79 6.43 3.58
C SER A 137 4.13 5.77 3.93
N LYS A 138 4.13 4.46 4.24
CA LYS A 138 5.37 3.73 4.56
C LYS A 138 6.39 3.77 3.42
N LYS A 139 5.90 3.72 2.18
CA LYS A 139 6.75 3.74 1.00
C LYS A 139 7.35 5.10 0.72
N GLN A 140 6.58 6.17 0.90
CA GLN A 140 7.09 7.54 0.82
C GLN A 140 8.19 7.77 1.86
N THR A 141 7.96 7.35 3.11
CA THR A 141 8.98 7.41 4.17
C THR A 141 10.23 6.60 3.82
N ALA A 142 10.08 5.39 3.28
CA ALA A 142 11.24 4.60 2.86
C ALA A 142 12.05 5.27 1.75
N ASN A 143 11.39 5.91 0.78
CA ASN A 143 12.06 6.67 -0.27
C ASN A 143 12.79 7.90 0.27
N GLU A 144 12.22 8.60 1.26
CA GLU A 144 12.87 9.72 1.94
C GLU A 144 14.13 9.26 2.70
N LEU A 145 13.99 8.19 3.49
CA LEU A 145 15.12 7.59 4.20
C LEU A 145 16.22 7.11 3.26
N GLN A 146 15.88 6.55 2.11
CA GLN A 146 16.87 6.14 1.12
C GLN A 146 17.64 7.35 0.57
N LYS A 147 16.94 8.45 0.25
CA LYS A 147 17.59 9.69 -0.20
C LYS A 147 18.51 10.27 0.87
N GLU A 148 18.09 10.26 2.13
CA GLU A 148 18.92 10.71 3.25
C GLU A 148 20.16 9.84 3.42
N TYR A 149 19.99 8.51 3.35
CA TYR A 149 21.10 7.56 3.40
C TYR A 149 22.11 7.82 2.27
N ASP A 150 21.63 8.00 1.03
CA ASP A 150 22.49 8.27 -0.12
C ASP A 150 23.22 9.63 0.03
N ASN A 151 22.53 10.65 0.55
CA ASN A 151 23.12 11.96 0.81
C ASN A 151 24.23 11.88 1.87
N ILE A 152 23.96 11.23 3.01
CA ILE A 152 24.96 11.01 4.07
C ILE A 152 26.15 10.21 3.51
N GLY A 153 25.89 9.16 2.72
CA GLY A 153 26.94 8.39 2.06
C GLY A 153 27.84 9.27 1.19
N SER A 154 27.24 10.20 0.43
CA SER A 154 27.98 11.15 -0.41
C SER A 154 28.78 12.17 0.42
N GLU A 155 28.24 12.66 1.54
CA GLU A 155 28.94 13.56 2.45
C GLU A 155 30.13 12.88 3.12
N ILE A 156 29.98 11.63 3.56
CA ILE A 156 31.09 10.85 4.12
C ILE A 156 32.17 10.65 3.07
N HIS A 157 31.80 10.27 1.85
CA HIS A 157 32.74 10.10 0.75
C HIS A 157 33.49 11.40 0.42
N ASN A 158 32.80 12.54 0.39
CA ASN A 158 33.39 13.84 0.06
C ASN A 158 34.21 14.44 1.22
N SER A 159 33.83 14.18 2.48
CA SER A 159 34.56 14.66 3.66
C SER A 159 35.83 13.86 3.92
N LEU A 160 35.86 12.60 3.48
CA LEU A 160 37.09 11.87 3.26
C LEU A 160 37.75 12.42 1.99
N ASP A 161 38.27 13.64 2.06
CA ASP A 161 39.13 14.21 1.03
C ASP A 161 40.48 13.48 1.07
N GLU A 162 40.48 12.23 0.61
CA GLU A 162 41.66 11.37 0.51
C GLU A 162 42.74 12.07 -0.29
N GLY A 163 42.36 12.92 -1.25
CA GLY A 163 43.28 13.75 -2.03
C GLY A 163 44.06 14.74 -1.16
N LYS A 164 43.37 15.51 -0.32
CA LYS A 164 44.03 16.46 0.58
C LYS A 164 44.84 15.79 1.67
N LEU A 165 44.36 14.68 2.24
CA LEU A 165 45.14 13.90 3.21
C LEU A 165 46.41 13.30 2.57
N HIS A 166 46.30 12.78 1.34
CA HIS A 166 47.45 12.26 0.61
C HIS A 166 48.46 13.36 0.27
N GLU A 167 47.98 14.55 -0.10
CA GLU A 167 48.80 15.73 -0.34
C GLU A 167 49.53 16.19 0.93
N GLU A 168 48.84 16.28 2.07
CA GLU A 168 49.46 16.61 3.37
C GLU A 168 50.52 15.58 3.77
N ILE A 169 50.25 14.29 3.57
CA ILE A 169 51.22 13.20 3.80
C ILE A 169 52.46 13.36 2.91
N ASN A 170 52.28 13.60 1.61
CA ASN A 170 53.39 13.79 0.67
C ASN A 170 54.24 15.01 1.03
N GLN A 171 53.61 16.12 1.43
CA GLN A 171 54.32 17.32 1.90
C GLN A 171 55.14 17.05 3.16
N LEU A 172 54.64 16.22 4.09
CA LEU A 172 55.40 15.82 5.28
C LEU A 172 56.60 14.95 4.92
N TYR A 173 56.46 14.00 3.99
CA TYR A 173 57.58 13.19 3.50
C TYR A 173 58.70 14.05 2.89
N GLN A 174 58.34 15.01 2.02
CA GLN A 174 59.31 15.92 1.41
C GLN A 174 60.08 16.75 2.46
N LYS A 175 59.38 17.25 3.47
CA LYS A 175 60.03 17.99 4.58
C LYS A 175 60.96 17.12 5.39
N PHE A 176 60.61 15.85 5.60
CA PHE A 176 61.46 14.91 6.34
C PHE A 176 62.77 14.63 5.59
N GLU A 177 62.71 14.35 4.28
CA GLU A 177 63.89 14.17 3.44
C GLU A 177 64.80 15.40 3.45
N GLU A 178 64.23 16.61 3.41
CA GLU A 178 65.02 17.84 3.44
C GLU A 178 65.74 18.02 4.80
N ILE A 179 65.07 17.69 5.91
CA ILE A 179 65.67 17.73 7.24
C ILE A 179 66.78 16.68 7.37
N GLU A 180 66.57 15.46 6.90
CA GLU A 180 67.58 14.40 6.91
C GLU A 180 68.84 14.79 6.13
N LYS A 181 68.65 15.40 4.95
CA LYS A 181 69.75 15.94 4.15
C LYS A 181 70.54 17.01 4.92
N LYS A 182 69.85 18.00 5.50
CA LYS A 182 70.48 19.05 6.32
C LYS A 182 71.23 18.49 7.52
N LEU A 183 70.69 17.45 8.17
CA LEU A 183 71.35 16.76 9.28
C LEU A 183 72.64 16.06 8.84
N ALA A 184 72.63 15.40 7.68
CA ALA A 184 73.81 14.74 7.13
C ALA A 184 74.91 15.76 6.79
N GLU A 185 74.54 16.88 6.17
CA GLU A 185 75.46 18.00 5.88
C GLU A 185 76.05 18.59 7.17
N ALA A 186 75.23 18.83 8.19
CA ALA A 186 75.70 19.36 9.48
C ALA A 186 76.63 18.38 10.22
N LYS A 187 76.38 17.07 10.14
CA LYS A 187 77.28 16.05 10.70
C LYS A 187 78.64 16.05 10.01
N LEU A 188 78.66 16.09 8.67
CA LEU A 188 79.90 16.18 7.90
C LEU A 188 80.67 17.46 8.24
N ALA A 189 79.99 18.60 8.31
CA ALA A 189 80.62 19.87 8.68
C ALA A 189 81.22 19.86 10.09
N LYS A 190 80.56 19.19 11.05
CA LYS A 190 81.07 19.02 12.41
C LYS A 190 82.33 18.15 12.47
N GLU A 191 82.43 17.11 11.65
CA GLU A 191 83.61 16.23 11.60
C GLU A 191 84.84 16.90 10.95
N MET A 192 84.64 18.00 10.24
CA MET A 192 85.71 18.81 9.63
C MET A 192 86.26 19.93 10.52
N ILE A 193 85.73 20.08 11.75
CA ILE A 193 86.17 21.06 12.76
C ILE A 193 86.92 20.33 13.88
#